data_AF-A0A921JYR7-F1
#
_entry.id   AF-A0A921JYR7-F1
#
_cell.length_a   1.000
_cell.length_b   1.000
_cell.length_c   1.000
_cell.angle_alpha   90.00
_cell.angle_beta   90.00
_cell.angle_gamma   90.00
#
_symmetry.space_group_name_H-M   'P 1'
#
loop_
_entity.id
_entity.type
_entity.pdbx_description
1 polymer ?
#
loop_
_entity_poly.entity_id
_entity_poly.type
_entity_poly.pdbx_seq_one_letter_code
_entity_poly.pdbx_strand_id
1 'polypeptide(L)'
;RSQSEGQRRMTALHSRGGGFSHGTDARELEVAPNLWAGIGLVRGGAGTALVGSYAQVAERIGEYFKAGLSHFIFSGYPHLEEAFHVGEGVIPELHRLGYGVKNRPAPEGERRAAQVPFAPVAASAS
;
A
#
# COMPACT_ATOMS: atom_id res chain seq x y z
N ARG A 1 -10.61 13.22 -22.87
CA ARG A 1 -10.44 13.76 -21.50
C ARG A 1 -11.42 12.99 -20.61
N SER A 2 -10.98 12.41 -19.50
CA SER A 2 -11.87 11.61 -18.64
C SER A 2 -12.99 12.47 -18.03
N GLN A 3 -14.21 11.94 -17.99
CA GLN A 3 -15.37 12.53 -17.31
C GLN A 3 -15.46 12.09 -15.83
N SER A 4 -14.45 11.38 -15.31
CA SER A 4 -14.44 10.92 -13.92
C SER A 4 -14.14 12.07 -12.95
N GLU A 5 -15.11 12.35 -12.06
CA GLU A 5 -14.94 13.29 -10.94
C GLU A 5 -13.75 12.93 -10.04
N GLY A 6 -13.53 11.62 -9.82
CA GLY A 6 -12.42 11.12 -9.01
C GLY A 6 -11.08 11.50 -9.62
N GLN A 7 -10.89 11.18 -10.90
CA GLN A 7 -9.66 11.54 -11.61
C GLN A 7 -9.47 13.06 -11.67
N ARG A 8 -10.54 13.84 -11.89
CA ARG A 8 -10.45 15.32 -11.87
C ARG A 8 -9.94 15.83 -10.52
N ARG A 9 -10.47 15.31 -9.41
CA ARG A 9 -10.05 15.72 -8.05
C ARG A 9 -8.61 15.31 -7.76
N MET A 10 -8.20 14.10 -8.18
CA MET A 10 -6.84 13.62 -7.97
C MET A 10 -5.81 14.50 -8.69
N THR A 11 -6.04 14.86 -9.96
CA THR A 11 -5.11 15.72 -10.70
C THR A 11 -5.06 17.15 -10.14
N ALA A 12 -6.13 17.60 -9.47
CA ALA A 12 -6.17 18.91 -8.82
C ALA A 12 -5.24 18.99 -7.60
N LEU A 13 -4.92 17.87 -6.94
CA LEU A 13 -4.02 17.83 -5.78
C LEU A 13 -2.62 18.36 -6.06
N HIS A 14 -2.15 18.23 -7.29
CA HIS A 14 -0.83 18.69 -7.73
C HIS A 14 -0.92 19.68 -8.91
N SER A 15 -2.06 20.36 -9.07
CA SER A 15 -2.30 21.33 -10.15
C SER A 15 -1.92 20.83 -11.55
N ARG A 16 -2.08 19.52 -11.80
CA ARG A 16 -1.64 18.82 -13.03
C ARG A 16 -0.16 19.00 -13.38
N GLY A 17 0.69 19.22 -12.37
CA GLY A 17 2.12 19.48 -12.56
C GLY A 17 2.42 20.92 -12.97
N GLY A 18 1.43 21.82 -13.01
CA GLY A 18 1.63 23.21 -13.42
C GLY A 18 2.52 24.03 -12.48
N GLY A 19 2.72 23.57 -11.23
CA GLY A 19 3.66 24.16 -10.27
C GLY A 19 5.00 23.43 -10.17
N PHE A 20 5.23 22.37 -10.95
CA PHE A 20 6.46 21.61 -10.89
C PHE A 20 7.52 22.25 -11.79
N SER A 21 8.60 22.71 -11.18
CA SER A 21 9.77 23.26 -11.88
C SER A 21 11.04 22.55 -11.43
N HIS A 22 12.13 22.75 -12.17
CA HIS A 22 13.43 22.24 -11.75
C HIS A 22 13.80 22.84 -10.39
N GLY A 23 14.01 21.99 -9.38
CA GLY A 23 14.31 22.41 -8.00
C GLY A 23 13.11 22.44 -7.05
N THR A 24 11.90 22.12 -7.49
CA THR A 24 10.75 21.93 -6.59
C THR A 24 11.03 20.81 -5.59
N ASP A 25 10.85 21.07 -4.30
CA ASP A 25 11.04 20.05 -3.27
C ASP A 25 9.91 19.01 -3.36
N ALA A 26 10.25 17.72 -3.27
CA ALA A 26 9.26 16.64 -3.23
C ALA A 26 8.24 16.85 -2.09
N ARG A 27 8.65 17.46 -0.98
CA ARG A 27 7.79 17.78 0.18
C ARG A 27 6.66 18.74 -0.17
N GLU A 28 6.81 19.59 -1.19
CA GLU A 28 5.75 20.52 -1.63
C GLU A 28 4.52 19.80 -2.20
N LEU A 29 4.65 18.51 -2.51
CA LEU A 29 3.55 17.68 -3.00
C LEU A 29 2.88 16.86 -1.87
N GLU A 30 3.25 17.08 -0.61
CA GLU A 30 2.50 16.56 0.53
C GLU A 30 1.20 17.35 0.73
N VAL A 31 0.05 16.68 0.59
CA VAL A 31 -1.27 17.31 0.74
C VAL A 31 -1.85 17.17 2.15
N ALA A 32 -1.25 16.26 2.94
CA ALA A 32 -1.44 16.10 4.37
C ALA A 32 -0.19 15.39 4.94
N PRO A 33 0.02 15.36 6.27
CA PRO A 33 1.16 14.65 6.86
C PRO A 33 1.25 13.21 6.35
N ASN A 34 2.40 12.85 5.76
CA ASN A 34 2.67 11.53 5.19
C ASN A 34 1.75 11.12 4.02
N LEU A 35 0.98 12.05 3.43
CA LEU A 35 0.14 11.80 2.26
C LEU A 35 0.64 12.62 1.07
N TRP A 36 1.36 11.95 0.17
CA TRP A 36 2.11 12.58 -0.90
C TRP A 36 1.42 12.41 -2.26
N ALA A 37 1.09 13.50 -2.94
CA ALA A 37 0.39 13.50 -4.22
C ALA A 37 1.31 13.39 -5.45
N GLY A 38 2.63 13.43 -5.27
CA GLY A 38 3.58 13.43 -6.38
C GLY A 38 3.57 12.17 -7.24
N ILE A 39 3.10 11.04 -6.68
CA ILE A 39 2.91 9.82 -7.46
C ILE A 39 1.95 10.00 -8.65
N GLY A 40 0.98 10.93 -8.54
CA GLY A 40 0.05 11.26 -9.61
C GLY A 40 0.68 11.96 -10.82
N LEU A 41 1.92 12.44 -10.70
CA LEU A 41 2.68 13.05 -11.82
C LEU A 41 3.31 12.02 -12.75
N VAL A 42 3.61 10.82 -12.24
CA VAL A 42 4.45 9.83 -12.93
C VAL A 42 3.68 8.60 -13.41
N ARG A 43 2.44 8.37 -12.93
CA ARG A 43 1.62 7.21 -13.32
C ARG A 43 0.13 7.51 -13.32
N GLY A 44 -0.60 6.75 -14.13
CA GLY A 44 -2.04 6.55 -13.93
C GLY A 44 -2.31 5.61 -12.74
N GLY A 45 -3.38 5.84 -11.99
CA GLY A 45 -3.77 5.01 -10.84
C GLY A 45 -4.08 5.85 -9.61
N ALA A 46 -3.67 5.38 -8.43
CA ALA A 46 -3.80 6.12 -7.18
C ALA A 46 -3.02 7.45 -7.25
N GLY A 47 -3.68 8.53 -6.86
CA GLY A 47 -3.17 9.90 -6.98
C GLY A 47 -2.38 10.35 -5.75
N THR A 48 -2.23 9.49 -4.76
CA THR A 48 -1.48 9.76 -3.52
C THR A 48 -0.78 8.49 -3.03
N ALA A 49 0.29 8.67 -2.26
CA ALA A 49 1.04 7.63 -1.59
C ALA A 49 1.19 7.95 -0.10
N LEU A 50 1.21 6.93 0.75
CA LEU A 50 1.62 7.08 2.15
C LEU A 50 3.15 7.00 2.21
N VAL A 51 3.80 8.02 2.77
CA VAL A 51 5.28 8.14 2.80
C VAL A 51 5.75 8.49 4.20
N GLY A 52 6.63 7.67 4.77
CA GLY A 52 7.17 7.85 6.12
C GLY A 52 7.77 6.57 6.67
N SER A 53 8.01 6.52 7.98
CA SER A 53 8.37 5.28 8.68
C SER A 53 7.20 4.30 8.69
N TYR A 54 7.47 3.02 8.93
CA TYR A 54 6.41 2.00 9.04
C TYR A 54 5.37 2.34 10.12
N ALA A 55 5.81 2.92 11.25
CA ALA A 55 4.92 3.37 12.31
C ALA A 55 4.01 4.52 11.84
N GLN A 56 4.59 5.53 11.15
CA GLN A 56 3.81 6.64 10.60
C GLN A 56 2.78 6.16 9.57
N VAL A 57 3.17 5.23 8.68
CA VAL A 57 2.26 4.66 7.69
C VAL A 57 1.13 3.89 8.38
N ALA A 58 1.43 3.06 9.38
CA ALA A 58 0.43 2.31 10.14
C ALA A 58 -0.55 3.23 10.88
N GLU A 59 -0.08 4.36 11.43
CA GLU A 59 -0.94 5.38 12.04
C GLU A 59 -1.92 5.98 11.05
N ARG A 60 -1.48 6.35 9.84
CA ARG A 60 -2.36 6.87 8.77
C ARG A 60 -3.40 5.83 8.35
N ILE A 61 -3.01 4.55 8.22
CA ILE A 61 -3.96 3.45 7.94
C ILE A 61 -5.00 3.35 9.06
N GLY A 62 -4.56 3.45 10.32
CA GLY A 62 -5.46 3.46 11.47
C GLY A 62 -6.47 4.62 11.46
N GLU A 63 -6.09 5.80 11.00
CA GLU A 63 -7.01 6.92 10.82
C GLU A 63 -8.06 6.65 9.75
N TYR A 64 -7.66 6.11 8.60
CA TYR A 64 -8.63 5.67 7.58
C TYR A 64 -9.56 4.59 8.12
N PHE A 65 -9.05 3.67 8.94
CA PHE A 65 -9.87 2.65 9.59
C PHE A 65 -10.91 3.25 10.53
N LYS A 66 -10.51 4.20 11.39
CA LYS A 66 -11.42 4.95 12.26
C LYS A 66 -12.45 5.78 11.49
N ALA A 67 -12.10 6.23 10.28
CA ALA A 67 -13.02 6.89 9.35
C ALA A 67 -13.97 5.93 8.62
N GLY A 68 -13.90 4.62 8.90
CA GLY A 68 -14.81 3.59 8.37
C GLY A 68 -14.26 2.78 7.19
N LEU A 69 -13.01 2.97 6.77
CA LEU A 69 -12.40 2.19 5.70
C LEU A 69 -11.85 0.87 6.24
N SER A 70 -12.36 -0.24 5.73
CA SER A 70 -11.96 -1.59 6.20
C SER A 70 -11.08 -2.36 5.22
N HIS A 71 -10.96 -1.89 3.97
CA HIS A 71 -10.25 -2.57 2.90
C HIS A 71 -9.30 -1.60 2.21
N PHE A 72 -8.05 -2.04 2.06
CA PHE A 72 -6.98 -1.23 1.49
C PHE A 72 -6.34 -1.99 0.33
N ILE A 73 -6.25 -1.34 -0.82
CA ILE A 73 -5.57 -1.85 -2.01
C ILE A 73 -4.31 -1.02 -2.18
N PHE A 74 -3.15 -1.61 -1.87
CA PHE A 74 -1.87 -0.93 -1.97
C PHE A 74 -1.07 -1.38 -3.19
N SER A 75 -0.17 -0.50 -3.62
CA SER A 75 0.84 -0.75 -4.63
C SER A 75 2.06 0.09 -4.29
N GLY A 76 3.26 -0.48 -4.32
CA GLY A 76 4.53 0.25 -4.26
C GLY A 76 5.42 -0.12 -5.44
N TYR A 77 6.53 0.59 -5.65
CA TYR A 77 7.50 0.25 -6.69
C TYR A 77 8.92 0.01 -6.13
N PRO A 78 9.60 -1.08 -6.52
CA PRO A 78 9.07 -2.18 -7.34
C PRO A 78 8.06 -3.05 -6.55
N HIS A 79 7.13 -3.71 -7.26
CA HIS A 79 5.95 -4.30 -6.62
C HIS A 79 6.25 -5.42 -5.62
N LEU A 80 7.27 -6.25 -5.88
CA LEU A 80 7.57 -7.41 -5.05
C LEU A 80 8.19 -6.98 -3.71
N GLU A 81 9.24 -6.17 -3.79
CA GLU A 81 10.00 -5.64 -2.65
C GLU A 81 9.09 -4.81 -1.74
N GLU A 82 8.22 -3.99 -2.32
CA GLU A 82 7.27 -3.20 -1.54
C GLU A 82 6.20 -4.06 -0.85
N ALA A 83 5.84 -5.21 -1.42
CA ALA A 83 4.98 -6.16 -0.72
C ALA A 83 5.68 -6.74 0.53
N PHE A 84 6.99 -7.00 0.46
CA PHE A 84 7.79 -7.39 1.62
C PHE A 84 7.90 -6.25 2.65
N HIS A 85 8.20 -5.01 2.22
CA HIS A 85 8.25 -3.86 3.14
C HIS A 85 6.94 -3.65 3.91
N VAL A 86 5.79 -3.79 3.25
CA VAL A 86 4.49 -3.74 3.93
C VAL A 86 4.34 -4.93 4.88
N GLY A 87 4.66 -6.14 4.42
CA GLY A 87 4.48 -7.38 5.18
C GLY A 87 5.35 -7.50 6.44
N GLU A 88 6.57 -6.99 6.37
CA GLU A 88 7.60 -7.10 7.41
C GLU A 88 7.71 -5.82 8.25
N GLY A 89 7.35 -4.66 7.69
CA GLY A 89 7.43 -3.37 8.36
C GLY A 89 6.09 -2.86 8.88
N VAL A 90 5.13 -2.66 7.98
CA VAL A 90 3.86 -1.98 8.30
C VAL A 90 2.89 -2.88 9.07
N ILE A 91 2.78 -4.16 8.72
CA ILE A 91 1.86 -5.08 9.40
C ILE A 91 2.16 -5.24 10.90
N PRO A 92 3.42 -5.43 11.33
CA PRO A 92 3.74 -5.46 12.77
C PRO A 92 3.32 -4.19 13.51
N GLU A 93 3.47 -3.02 12.90
CA GLU A 93 3.03 -1.74 13.48
C GLU A 93 1.50 -1.66 13.58
N LEU A 94 0.77 -2.16 12.58
CA LEU A 94 -0.69 -2.27 12.65
C LEU A 94 -1.14 -3.18 13.82
N HIS A 95 -0.47 -4.32 14.00
CA HIS A 95 -0.74 -5.21 15.13
C HIS A 95 -0.43 -4.53 16.47
N ARG A 96 0.68 -3.79 16.56
CA ARG A 96 1.04 -3.01 17.76
C ARG A 96 -0.02 -1.96 18.09
N LEU A 97 -0.65 -1.37 17.08
CA LEU A 97 -1.76 -0.42 17.23
C LEU A 97 -3.13 -1.09 17.47
N GLY A 98 -3.20 -2.43 17.50
CA GLY A 98 -4.43 -3.18 17.78
C GLY A 98 -5.29 -3.48 16.55
N TYR A 99 -4.79 -3.27 15.33
CA TYR A 99 -5.51 -3.62 14.10
C TYR A 99 -5.12 -5.02 13.61
N GLY A 100 -6.11 -5.85 13.28
CA GLY A 100 -5.89 -7.16 12.65
C GLY A 100 -5.85 -7.09 11.12
N VAL A 101 -5.00 -7.91 10.49
CA VAL A 101 -4.86 -8.01 9.02
C VAL A 101 -5.27 -9.42 8.54
N LYS A 102 -6.25 -9.49 7.63
CA LYS A 102 -6.92 -10.76 7.25
C LYS A 102 -6.29 -11.52 6.06
N ASN A 103 -5.46 -10.87 5.24
CA ASN A 103 -4.90 -11.47 4.00
C ASN A 103 -3.52 -12.13 4.21
N ARG A 104 -3.21 -12.62 5.41
CA ARG A 104 -1.96 -13.36 5.68
C ARG A 104 -2.28 -14.84 5.82
N PRO A 105 -1.58 -15.75 5.12
CA PRO A 105 -1.66 -17.16 5.46
C PRO A 105 -1.20 -17.35 6.90
N ALA A 106 -1.83 -18.27 7.62
CA ALA A 106 -1.48 -18.63 8.98
C ALA A 106 0.03 -18.91 9.13
N PRO A 107 0.64 -18.66 10.30
CA PRO A 107 2.05 -18.97 10.54
C PRO A 107 2.39 -20.42 10.17
N GLU A 108 3.64 -20.64 9.80
CA GLU A 108 4.15 -21.86 9.14
C GLU A 108 3.81 -23.16 9.88
N GLY A 109 3.62 -23.09 11.20
CA GLY A 109 3.15 -24.20 12.04
C GLY A 109 1.73 -24.70 11.75
N GLU A 110 0.84 -23.86 11.23
CA GLU A 110 -0.53 -24.24 10.83
C GLU A 110 -0.62 -24.64 9.34
N ARG A 111 0.37 -24.24 8.52
CA ARG A 111 0.40 -24.53 7.07
C ARG A 111 0.60 -26.01 6.75
N ARG A 112 1.12 -26.81 7.69
CA ARG A 112 1.32 -28.27 7.50
C ARG A 112 0.01 -29.06 7.37
N ALA A 113 -1.13 -28.47 7.71
CA ALA A 113 -2.44 -29.12 7.62
C ALA A 113 -3.19 -28.88 6.30
N ALA A 114 -2.80 -27.87 5.51
CA ALA A 114 -3.46 -27.58 4.23
C ALA A 114 -2.72 -28.32 3.10
N GLN A 115 -3.04 -29.60 2.91
CA GLN A 115 -2.62 -30.35 1.73
C GLN A 115 -3.15 -29.66 0.46
N VAL A 116 -2.25 -29.33 -0.46
CA VAL A 116 -2.59 -28.86 -1.81
C VAL A 116 -3.22 -30.02 -2.58
N PRO A 117 -4.47 -29.93 -3.06
CA PRO A 117 -5.23 -31.07 -3.57
C PRO A 117 -4.76 -31.62 -4.93
N PHE A 118 -3.62 -31.16 -5.47
CA PHE A 118 -3.11 -31.59 -6.78
C PHE A 118 -1.58 -31.71 -6.84
N ALA A 119 -0.87 -31.79 -5.72
CA ALA A 119 0.57 -32.07 -5.76
C ALA A 119 0.81 -33.54 -6.16
N PRO A 120 1.63 -33.84 -7.18
CA PRO A 120 1.93 -35.21 -7.56
C PRO A 120 2.69 -35.91 -6.43
N VAL A 121 2.25 -37.10 -6.05
CA VAL A 121 2.97 -37.97 -5.11
C VAL A 121 4.22 -38.46 -5.82
N ALA A 122 5.40 -38.06 -5.34
CA ALA A 122 6.66 -38.59 -5.84
C ALA A 122 6.70 -40.11 -5.60
N ALA A 123 6.79 -40.89 -6.67
CA ALA A 123 6.94 -42.34 -6.58
C ALA A 123 8.30 -42.65 -5.93
N SER A 124 8.28 -43.36 -4.80
CA SER A 124 9.48 -43.93 -4.21
C SER A 124 10.00 -45.02 -5.15
N ALA A 125 11.23 -44.85 -5.64
CA ALA A 125 11.95 -45.89 -6.36
C ALA A 125 12.49 -46.90 -5.34
N SER A 126 12.25 -48.19 -5.59
CA SER A 126 12.83 -49.33 -4.88
C SER A 126 14.27 -49.60 -5.30
#